data_AF-A0A950EKC2-F1
#
_entry.id   AF-A0A950EKC2-F1
#
_cell.length_a   1.000
_cell.length_b   1.000
_cell.length_c   1.000
_cell.angle_alpha   90.00
_cell.angle_beta   90.00
_cell.angle_gamma   90.00
#
_symmetry.space_group_name_H-M   'P 1'
#
loop_
_entity.id
_entity.type
_entity.pdbx_description
1 polymer ?
#
loop_
_entity_poly.entity_id
_entity_poly.type
_entity_poly.pdbx_seq_one_letter_code
_entity_poly.pdbx_strand_id
1 'polypeptide(L)'
;MDDLRHHHDNWSALRVDFARVVDRDHWGLGLIMIGWIHLAFSLTYQSLYAHGLRRASIFLPLWALEVAVVTYSMRRVAGRGWHRSTPLAGVVVRVWATFLILSMSVATLNGLTGWALDWFKAVWCTLGSFGFATMAWLLSLWFLVPAFQMYFTGLLIASHPGLSYLIHGISWWAALQGIGWVLERHRARRMAGLAASAEDGFAAGPPMSPVGDGEEALL
;
A
#
# COMPACT_ATOMS: atom_id res chain seq x y z
N MET A 1 -18.06 3.52 -31.02
CA MET A 1 -17.67 2.16 -30.60
C MET A 1 -16.17 2.06 -30.31
N ASP A 2 -15.30 2.83 -30.97
CA ASP A 2 -13.84 2.80 -30.72
C ASP A 2 -13.42 3.31 -29.34
N ASP A 3 -14.16 4.26 -28.76
CA ASP A 3 -13.87 4.85 -27.45
C ASP A 3 -14.01 3.83 -26.29
N LEU A 4 -14.96 2.90 -26.39
CA LEU A 4 -15.15 1.83 -25.39
C LEU A 4 -14.06 0.75 -25.47
N ARG A 5 -13.47 0.51 -26.65
CA ARG A 5 -12.36 -0.43 -26.81
C ARG A 5 -11.08 0.11 -26.19
N HIS A 6 -10.73 1.36 -26.46
CA HIS A 6 -9.56 2.00 -25.83
C HIS A 6 -9.65 2.03 -24.30
N HIS A 7 -10.86 2.22 -23.75
CA HIS A 7 -11.04 2.21 -22.31
C HIS A 7 -10.79 0.82 -21.70
N HIS A 8 -11.22 -0.25 -22.37
CA HIS A 8 -11.02 -1.64 -21.92
C HIS A 8 -9.54 -2.06 -21.99
N ASP A 9 -8.84 -1.65 -23.06
CA ASP A 9 -7.42 -1.95 -23.25
C ASP A 9 -6.56 -1.29 -22.16
N ASN A 10 -6.86 -0.05 -21.80
CA ASN A 10 -6.18 0.66 -20.71
C ASN A 10 -6.36 -0.02 -19.33
N TRP A 11 -7.56 -0.53 -19.02
CA TRP A 11 -7.80 -1.25 -17.77
C TRP A 11 -7.06 -2.58 -17.69
N SER A 12 -6.96 -3.30 -18.81
CA SER A 12 -6.20 -4.55 -18.87
C SER A 12 -4.70 -4.30 -18.68
N ALA A 13 -4.14 -3.24 -19.29
CA ALA A 13 -2.75 -2.84 -19.12
C ALA A 13 -2.42 -2.49 -17.66
N LEU A 14 -3.29 -1.73 -16.98
CA LEU A 14 -3.12 -1.39 -15.55
C LEU A 14 -3.13 -2.62 -14.64
N ARG A 15 -3.97 -3.62 -14.94
CA ARG A 15 -4.00 -4.89 -14.18
C ARG A 15 -2.74 -5.71 -14.36
N VAL A 16 -2.20 -5.76 -15.59
CA VAL A 16 -0.93 -6.44 -15.88
C VAL A 16 0.23 -5.75 -15.16
N ASP A 17 0.26 -4.42 -15.19
CA ASP A 17 1.27 -3.64 -14.47
C ASP A 17 1.16 -3.81 -12.94
N PHE A 18 -0.06 -3.87 -12.40
CA PHE A 18 -0.27 -4.17 -10.99
C PHE A 18 0.25 -5.55 -10.61
N ALA A 19 -0.01 -6.58 -11.43
CA ALA A 19 0.52 -7.91 -11.20
C ALA A 19 2.05 -7.91 -11.16
N ARG A 20 2.71 -7.20 -12.08
CA ARG A 20 4.18 -7.04 -12.09
C ARG A 20 4.73 -6.39 -10.84
N VAL A 21 4.06 -5.37 -10.29
CA VAL A 21 4.46 -4.72 -9.02
C VAL A 21 4.40 -5.71 -7.87
N VAL A 22 3.27 -6.44 -7.77
CA VAL A 22 3.03 -7.40 -6.69
C VAL A 22 4.03 -8.55 -6.74
N ASP A 23 4.42 -8.98 -7.94
CA ASP A 23 5.27 -10.16 -8.09
C ASP A 23 6.76 -9.84 -7.89
N ARG A 24 7.23 -8.69 -8.38
CA ARG A 24 8.67 -8.32 -8.34
C ARG A 24 9.11 -7.75 -7.00
N ASP A 25 8.28 -6.88 -6.41
CA ASP A 25 8.67 -6.07 -5.28
C ASP A 25 7.84 -6.50 -4.05
N HIS A 26 8.49 -6.62 -2.88
CA HIS A 26 7.84 -7.05 -1.62
C HIS A 26 6.95 -5.94 -1.00
N TRP A 27 6.06 -5.34 -1.79
CA TRP A 27 5.18 -4.26 -1.35
C TRP A 27 4.25 -4.68 -0.21
N GLY A 28 3.78 -5.93 -0.21
CA GLY A 28 2.92 -6.43 0.85
C GLY A 28 3.64 -6.39 2.20
N LEU A 29 4.85 -6.94 2.25
CA LEU A 29 5.74 -6.85 3.42
C LEU A 29 6.09 -5.40 3.79
N GLY A 30 6.31 -4.55 2.77
CA GLY A 30 6.53 -3.12 2.94
C GLY A 30 5.38 -2.44 3.68
N LEU A 31 4.13 -2.66 3.24
CA LEU A 31 2.93 -2.11 3.88
C LEU A 31 2.73 -2.64 5.30
N ILE A 32 2.94 -3.94 5.53
CA ILE A 32 2.88 -4.55 6.87
C ILE A 32 3.84 -3.84 7.84
N MET A 33 5.07 -3.60 7.39
CA MET A 33 6.10 -2.92 8.18
C MET A 33 5.76 -1.44 8.39
N ILE A 34 5.25 -0.73 7.37
CA ILE A 34 4.75 0.65 7.53
C ILE A 34 3.64 0.70 8.59
N GLY A 35 2.72 -0.27 8.59
CA GLY A 35 1.65 -0.34 9.59
C GLY A 35 2.20 -0.39 11.02
N TRP A 36 3.24 -1.18 11.26
CA TRP A 36 3.91 -1.23 12.56
C TRP A 36 4.65 0.05 12.92
N ILE A 37 5.38 0.64 11.97
CA ILE A 37 6.06 1.93 12.17
C ILE A 37 5.03 2.99 12.55
N HIS A 38 3.96 3.13 11.78
CA HIS A 38 2.92 4.12 12.02
C HIS A 38 2.23 3.93 13.36
N LEU A 39 1.98 2.68 13.78
CA LEU A 39 1.44 2.38 15.09
C LEU A 39 2.39 2.82 16.22
N ALA A 40 3.70 2.56 16.09
CA ALA A 40 4.69 2.96 17.10
C ALA A 40 4.79 4.49 17.24
N PHE A 41 4.78 5.22 16.11
CA PHE A 41 4.76 6.69 16.13
C PHE A 41 3.43 7.21 16.70
N SER A 42 2.30 6.61 16.34
CA SER A 42 0.98 6.96 16.89
C SER A 42 0.89 6.76 18.40
N LEU A 43 1.48 5.68 18.93
CA LEU A 43 1.59 5.45 20.37
C LEU A 43 2.48 6.51 21.05
N THR A 44 3.57 6.90 20.39
CA THR A 44 4.44 7.98 20.87
C THR A 44 3.67 9.31 20.91
N TYR A 45 2.94 9.66 19.85
CA TYR A 45 2.07 10.84 19.81
C TYR A 45 0.99 10.80 20.89
N GLN A 46 0.34 9.64 21.08
CA GLN A 46 -0.67 9.46 22.12
C GLN A 46 -0.08 9.68 23.51
N SER A 47 1.10 9.14 23.78
CA SER A 47 1.80 9.31 25.06
C SER A 47 2.15 10.78 25.31
N LEU A 48 2.78 11.45 24.34
CA LEU A 48 3.11 12.88 24.45
C LEU A 48 1.85 13.74 24.68
N TYR A 49 0.77 13.45 23.96
CA TYR A 49 -0.50 14.14 24.12
C TYR A 49 -1.11 13.93 25.50
N ALA A 50 -1.06 12.70 26.04
CA ALA A 50 -1.54 12.37 27.38
C ALA A 50 -0.74 13.07 28.50
N HIS A 51 0.56 13.28 28.30
CA HIS A 51 1.43 14.04 29.22
C HIS A 51 1.31 15.57 29.05
N GLY A 52 0.38 16.07 28.24
CA GLY A 52 0.17 17.50 28.03
C GLY A 52 1.21 18.19 27.15
N LEU A 53 2.12 17.43 26.54
CA LEU A 53 3.12 17.96 25.60
C LEU A 53 2.49 18.19 24.23
N ARG A 54 1.72 19.28 24.09
CA ARG A 54 0.95 19.63 22.87
C ARG A 54 1.65 20.66 21.97
N ARG A 55 2.97 20.83 22.11
CA ARG A 55 3.73 21.87 21.38
C ARG A 55 4.02 21.43 19.96
N ALA A 56 3.57 22.20 18.96
CA ALA A 56 3.80 21.94 17.53
C ALA A 56 5.27 21.63 17.18
N SER A 57 6.22 22.25 17.89
CA SER A 57 7.65 22.05 17.70
C SER A 57 8.15 20.62 17.98
N ILE A 58 7.39 19.81 18.73
CA ILE A 58 7.73 18.39 18.99
C ILE A 58 7.12 17.49 17.92
N PHE A 59 5.88 17.76 17.50
CA PHE A 59 5.15 16.88 16.59
C PHE A 59 5.72 16.91 15.17
N LEU A 60 6.21 18.07 14.72
CA LEU A 60 6.75 18.25 13.38
C LEU A 60 8.05 17.44 13.14
N PRO A 61 9.10 17.54 13.98
CA PRO A 61 10.27 16.68 13.85
C PRO A 61 9.92 15.19 13.95
N LEU A 62 8.99 14.82 14.83
CA LEU A 62 8.57 13.43 14.98
C LEU A 62 7.89 12.90 13.70
N TRP A 63 7.13 13.75 13.01
CA TRP A 63 6.49 13.40 11.74
C TRP A 63 7.52 13.26 10.62
N ALA A 64 8.47 14.19 10.53
CA ALA A 64 9.54 14.12 9.55
C ALA A 64 10.39 12.85 9.75
N LEU A 65 10.65 12.48 11.01
CA LEU A 65 11.32 11.24 11.37
C LEU A 65 10.50 10.01 10.93
N GLU A 66 9.18 10.01 11.17
CA GLU A 66 8.30 8.93 10.72
C GLU A 66 8.37 8.72 9.21
N VAL A 67 8.24 9.80 8.43
CA VAL A 67 8.34 9.75 6.96
C VAL A 67 9.71 9.22 6.51
N ALA A 68 10.78 9.65 7.17
CA ALA A 68 12.13 9.16 6.89
C ALA A 68 12.26 7.66 7.17
N VAL A 69 11.75 7.18 8.32
CA VAL A 69 11.78 5.77 8.71
C VAL A 69 10.94 4.92 7.75
N VAL A 70 9.74 5.37 7.38
CA VAL A 70 8.89 4.70 6.36
C VAL A 70 9.60 4.60 5.02
N THR A 71 10.18 5.71 4.54
CA THR A 71 10.87 5.76 3.25
C THR A 71 12.11 4.86 3.23
N TYR A 72 12.90 4.89 4.31
CA TYR A 72 14.05 4.02 4.48
C TYR A 72 13.64 2.54 4.49
N SER A 73 12.60 2.22 5.25
CA SER A 73 12.08 0.86 5.39
C SER A 73 11.57 0.32 4.05
N MET A 74 10.78 1.12 3.30
CA MET A 74 10.36 0.76 1.94
C MET A 74 11.53 0.52 1.01
N ARG A 75 12.57 1.36 1.07
CA ARG A 75 13.78 1.18 0.27
C ARG A 75 14.53 -0.10 0.63
N ARG A 76 14.48 -0.55 1.89
CA ARG A 76 15.11 -1.80 2.34
C ARG A 76 14.33 -3.03 1.90
N VAL A 77 12.99 -2.97 1.90
CA VAL A 77 12.13 -4.13 1.59
C VAL A 77 11.79 -4.23 0.10
N ALA A 78 11.35 -3.13 -0.52
CA ALA A 78 10.96 -3.10 -1.93
C ALA A 78 12.14 -2.72 -2.87
N GLY A 79 13.32 -2.44 -2.32
CA GLY A 79 14.53 -2.15 -3.09
C GLY A 79 14.70 -0.68 -3.53
N ARG A 80 15.84 -0.39 -4.16
CA ARG A 80 16.11 0.94 -4.74
C ARG A 80 15.21 1.17 -5.95
N GLY A 81 14.57 2.34 -6.01
CA GLY A 81 13.69 2.70 -7.13
C GLY A 81 12.29 2.06 -7.06
N TRP A 82 11.87 1.52 -5.92
CA TRP A 82 10.53 0.95 -5.71
C TRP A 82 9.39 1.84 -6.22
N HIS A 83 9.51 3.16 -6.04
CA HIS A 83 8.53 4.14 -6.50
C HIS A 83 8.48 4.35 -8.03
N ARG A 84 9.37 3.73 -8.80
CA ARG A 84 9.42 3.77 -10.28
C ARG A 84 9.48 2.38 -10.90
N SER A 85 9.13 1.33 -10.15
CA SER A 85 9.20 -0.04 -10.69
C SER A 85 8.19 -0.26 -11.83
N THR A 86 7.04 0.43 -11.77
CA THR A 86 6.07 0.54 -12.86
C THR A 86 5.45 1.94 -12.92
N PRO A 87 4.81 2.35 -14.03
CA PRO A 87 4.04 3.59 -14.11
C PRO A 87 2.98 3.69 -13.00
N LEU A 88 2.28 2.58 -12.72
CA LEU A 88 1.26 2.50 -11.69
C LEU A 88 1.84 2.73 -10.28
N ALA A 89 2.97 2.11 -9.95
CA ALA A 89 3.68 2.36 -8.69
C ALA A 89 4.02 3.85 -8.52
N GLY A 90 4.44 4.52 -9.60
CA GLY A 90 4.69 5.95 -9.61
C GLY A 90 3.45 6.79 -9.32
N VAL A 91 2.30 6.45 -9.91
CA VAL A 91 1.02 7.12 -9.63
C VAL A 91 0.59 6.91 -8.18
N VAL A 92 0.65 5.67 -7.69
CA VAL A 92 0.32 5.34 -6.29
C VAL A 92 1.17 6.14 -5.32
N VAL A 93 2.49 6.20 -5.53
CA VAL A 93 3.38 6.98 -4.66
C VAL A 93 3.07 8.47 -4.70
N ARG A 94 2.70 9.02 -5.86
CA ARG A 94 2.28 10.43 -5.96
C ARG A 94 1.01 10.70 -5.18
N VAL A 95 -0.01 9.84 -5.26
CA VAL A 95 -1.24 9.96 -4.47
C VAL A 95 -0.92 10.00 -2.98
N TRP A 96 -0.07 9.08 -2.51
CA TRP A 96 0.35 9.04 -1.11
C TRP A 96 1.22 10.23 -0.69
N ALA A 97 2.12 10.69 -1.55
CA ALA A 97 2.92 11.89 -1.30
C ALA A 97 2.03 13.14 -1.18
N THR A 98 1.02 13.28 -2.05
CA THR A 98 0.03 14.36 -1.96
C THR A 98 -0.75 14.27 -0.65
N PHE A 99 -1.21 13.08 -0.25
CA PHE A 99 -1.84 12.86 1.05
C PHE A 99 -0.97 13.33 2.22
N LEU A 100 0.33 13.00 2.21
CA LEU A 100 1.28 13.40 3.25
C LEU A 100 1.48 14.92 3.30
N ILE A 101 1.63 15.57 2.14
CA ILE A 101 1.77 17.02 2.03
C ILE A 101 0.53 17.72 2.59
N LEU A 102 -0.67 17.28 2.18
CA LEU A 102 -1.92 17.85 2.67
C LEU A 102 -2.09 17.63 4.17
N SER A 103 -1.80 16.42 4.66
CA SER A 103 -1.89 16.10 6.09
C SER A 103 -0.97 16.99 6.94
N MET A 104 0.24 17.23 6.44
CA MET A 104 1.22 18.11 7.07
C MET A 104 0.79 19.59 7.03
N SER A 105 0.22 20.03 5.91
CA SER A 105 -0.32 21.39 5.77
C SER A 105 -1.42 21.65 6.80
N VAL A 106 -2.39 20.74 6.93
CA VAL A 106 -3.49 20.88 7.90
C VAL A 106 -2.97 20.90 9.33
N ALA A 107 -2.02 20.04 9.68
CA ALA A 107 -1.42 20.01 11.02
C ALA A 107 -0.65 21.30 11.34
N THR A 108 0.09 21.83 10.37
CA THR A 108 0.82 23.10 10.51
C THR A 108 -0.13 24.26 10.70
N LEU A 109 -1.17 24.35 9.87
CA LEU A 109 -2.20 25.39 9.97
C LEU A 109 -2.90 25.34 11.34
N ASN A 110 -3.27 24.15 11.82
CA ASN A 110 -3.84 23.98 13.15
C ASN A 110 -2.90 24.47 14.26
N GLY A 111 -1.59 24.22 14.11
CA GLY A 111 -0.58 24.73 15.02
C GLY A 111 -0.48 26.26 15.03
N LEU A 112 -0.64 26.91 13.87
CA LEU A 112 -0.56 28.36 13.70
C LEU A 112 -1.83 29.09 14.16
N THR A 113 -3.01 28.46 14.02
CA THR A 113 -4.29 29.06 14.44
C THR A 113 -4.59 28.91 15.92
N GLY A 114 -3.68 28.29 16.68
CA GLY A 114 -3.89 27.91 18.07
C GLY A 114 -4.66 26.60 18.18
N TRP A 115 -4.15 25.67 18.99
CA TRP A 115 -4.68 24.30 19.22
C TRP A 115 -6.01 24.27 19.97
N ALA A 116 -6.88 25.26 19.78
CA ALA A 116 -8.16 25.37 20.48
C ALA A 116 -9.07 24.17 20.19
N LEU A 117 -8.96 23.58 18.99
CA LEU A 117 -9.73 22.42 18.57
C LEU A 117 -8.84 21.43 17.80
N ASP A 118 -8.90 20.15 18.13
CA ASP A 118 -8.14 19.07 17.47
C ASP A 118 -8.80 18.61 16.15
N TRP A 119 -9.44 19.53 15.41
CA TRP A 119 -10.23 19.24 14.20
C TRP A 119 -9.39 18.62 13.07
N PHE A 120 -8.11 18.95 13.00
CA PHE A 120 -7.19 18.43 11.98
C PHE A 120 -7.11 16.89 11.99
N LYS A 121 -7.32 16.24 13.15
CA LYS A 121 -7.27 14.78 13.29
C LYS A 121 -8.42 14.10 12.54
N ALA A 122 -9.60 14.72 12.55
CA ALA A 122 -10.74 14.27 11.75
C ALA A 122 -10.49 14.50 10.25
N VAL A 123 -9.85 15.63 9.90
CA VAL A 123 -9.47 15.91 8.50
C VAL A 123 -8.47 14.90 7.97
N TRP A 124 -7.51 14.42 8.77
CA TRP A 124 -6.63 13.31 8.38
C TRP A 124 -7.40 12.05 8.01
N CYS A 125 -8.46 11.72 8.74
CA CYS A 125 -9.32 10.59 8.43
C CYS A 125 -10.08 10.78 7.11
N THR A 126 -10.57 11.99 6.83
CA THR A 126 -11.20 12.32 5.54
C THR A 126 -10.21 12.23 4.39
N LEU A 127 -8.99 12.74 4.57
CA LEU A 127 -7.90 12.63 3.59
C LEU A 127 -7.53 11.15 3.34
N GLY A 128 -7.47 10.34 4.39
CA GLY A 128 -7.21 8.90 4.29
C GLY A 128 -8.33 8.18 3.52
N SER A 129 -9.58 8.52 3.83
CA SER A 129 -10.76 8.01 3.12
C SER A 129 -10.70 8.35 1.63
N PHE A 130 -10.40 9.61 1.30
CA PHE A 130 -10.24 10.05 -0.09
C PHE A 130 -9.07 9.36 -0.81
N GLY A 131 -7.93 9.20 -0.12
CA GLY A 131 -6.77 8.48 -0.66
C GLY A 131 -7.12 7.04 -1.01
N PHE A 132 -7.76 6.31 -0.10
CA PHE A 132 -8.20 4.93 -0.36
C PHE A 132 -9.31 4.84 -1.43
N ALA A 133 -10.25 5.79 -1.47
CA ALA A 133 -11.24 5.85 -2.53
C ALA A 133 -10.58 6.07 -3.91
N THR A 134 -9.57 6.94 -3.98
CA THR A 134 -8.76 7.13 -5.19
C THR A 134 -8.06 5.83 -5.60
N MET A 135 -7.46 5.11 -4.63
CA MET A 135 -6.86 3.80 -4.87
C MET A 135 -7.89 2.77 -5.34
N ALA A 136 -9.15 2.89 -4.93
CA ALA A 136 -10.22 2.01 -5.38
C ALA A 136 -10.52 2.16 -6.87
N TRP A 137 -10.49 3.38 -7.37
CA TRP A 137 -10.63 3.68 -8.79
C TRP A 137 -9.40 3.30 -9.60
N LEU A 138 -8.20 3.41 -9.03
CA LEU A 138 -6.96 3.10 -9.74
C LEU A 138 -6.64 1.60 -9.77
N LEU A 139 -6.95 0.87 -8.71
CA LEU A 139 -6.46 -0.50 -8.50
C LEU A 139 -7.59 -1.53 -8.41
N SER A 140 -8.51 -1.35 -7.45
CA SER A 140 -9.57 -2.32 -7.16
C SER A 140 -10.61 -1.72 -6.21
N LEU A 141 -11.90 -1.92 -6.51
CA LEU A 141 -13.02 -1.49 -5.65
C LEU A 141 -12.92 -2.00 -4.20
N TRP A 142 -12.12 -3.03 -3.93
CA TRP A 142 -11.87 -3.51 -2.57
C TRP A 142 -11.26 -2.42 -1.66
N PHE A 143 -10.52 -1.45 -2.22
CA PHE A 143 -10.01 -0.31 -1.45
C PHE A 143 -11.11 0.65 -0.94
N LEU A 144 -12.38 0.47 -1.33
CA LEU A 144 -13.49 1.14 -0.68
C LEU A 144 -13.65 0.69 0.78
N VAL A 145 -13.27 -0.54 1.14
CA VAL A 145 -13.32 -1.03 2.52
C VAL A 145 -12.47 -0.17 3.45
N PRO A 146 -11.15 0.02 3.22
CA PRO A 146 -10.36 0.93 4.04
C PRO A 146 -10.79 2.40 3.90
N ALA A 147 -11.41 2.80 2.79
CA ALA A 147 -11.98 4.16 2.67
C ALA A 147 -13.12 4.39 3.66
N PHE A 148 -14.09 3.47 3.73
CA PHE A 148 -15.17 3.53 4.73
C PHE A 148 -14.62 3.36 6.15
N GLN A 149 -13.63 2.49 6.35
CA GLN A 149 -12.96 2.34 7.64
C GLN A 149 -12.39 3.69 8.14
N MET A 150 -11.71 4.45 7.28
CA MET A 150 -11.16 5.76 7.64
C MET A 150 -12.26 6.77 7.95
N TYR A 151 -13.39 6.74 7.25
CA TYR A 151 -14.55 7.57 7.57
C TYR A 151 -15.06 7.30 9.00
N PHE A 152 -15.30 6.03 9.34
CA PHE A 152 -15.74 5.64 10.68
C PHE A 152 -14.68 5.94 11.74
N THR A 153 -13.40 5.84 11.39
CA THR A 153 -12.29 6.24 12.28
C THR A 153 -12.39 7.72 12.64
N GLY A 154 -12.72 8.59 11.68
CA GLY A 154 -12.94 10.02 11.94
C GLY A 154 -14.09 10.27 12.93
N LEU A 155 -15.21 9.55 12.77
CA LEU A 155 -16.33 9.61 13.73
C LEU A 155 -15.92 9.11 15.12
N LEU A 156 -15.10 8.06 15.19
CA LEU A 156 -14.62 7.52 16.45
C LEU A 156 -13.64 8.47 17.16
N ILE A 157 -12.78 9.15 16.40
CA ILE A 157 -11.91 10.21 16.93
C ILE A 157 -12.74 11.40 17.45
N ALA A 158 -13.78 11.79 16.73
CA ALA A 158 -14.66 12.88 17.14
C ALA A 158 -15.40 12.57 18.46
N SER A 159 -15.80 11.31 18.66
CA SER A 159 -16.43 10.86 19.91
C SER A 159 -15.44 10.61 21.05
N HIS A 160 -14.18 10.30 20.75
CA HIS A 160 -13.13 10.00 21.74
C HIS A 160 -11.85 10.82 21.49
N PRO A 161 -11.90 12.17 21.61
CA PRO A 161 -10.80 13.04 21.23
C PRO A 161 -9.53 12.79 22.05
N GLY A 162 -9.65 12.30 23.28
CA GLY A 162 -8.52 11.94 24.14
C GLY A 162 -7.72 10.74 23.66
N LEU A 163 -8.30 9.87 22.83
CA LEU A 163 -7.67 8.65 22.29
C LEU A 163 -7.36 8.76 20.79
N SER A 164 -7.39 9.98 20.26
CA SER A 164 -7.38 10.23 18.82
C SER A 164 -6.19 9.62 18.07
N TYR A 165 -4.98 9.72 18.64
CA TYR A 165 -3.77 9.20 17.98
C TYR A 165 -3.73 7.68 18.03
N LEU A 166 -4.16 7.07 19.14
CA LEU A 166 -4.28 5.62 19.27
C LEU A 166 -5.29 5.05 18.27
N ILE A 167 -6.50 5.62 18.22
CA ILE A 167 -7.56 5.20 17.30
C ILE A 167 -7.08 5.30 15.85
N HIS A 168 -6.46 6.44 15.49
CA HIS A 168 -5.90 6.64 14.16
C HIS A 168 -4.82 5.60 13.82
N GLY A 169 -3.86 5.39 14.74
CA GLY A 169 -2.76 4.46 14.56
C GLY A 169 -3.22 3.00 14.39
N ILE A 170 -4.17 2.55 15.22
CA ILE A 170 -4.75 1.20 15.12
C ILE A 170 -5.49 1.03 13.79
N SER A 171 -6.26 2.04 13.37
CA SER A 171 -7.00 1.99 12.11
C SER A 171 -6.05 1.87 10.90
N TRP A 172 -5.02 2.71 10.83
CA TRP A 172 -4.01 2.64 9.78
C TRP A 172 -3.26 1.32 9.79
N TRP A 173 -2.86 0.86 10.97
CA TRP A 173 -2.25 -0.46 11.14
C TRP A 173 -3.15 -1.54 10.54
N ALA A 174 -4.42 -1.61 10.94
CA ALA A 174 -5.37 -2.62 10.45
C ALA A 174 -5.54 -2.56 8.92
N ALA A 175 -5.68 -1.36 8.35
CA ALA A 175 -5.80 -1.19 6.90
C ALA A 175 -4.54 -1.70 6.17
N LEU A 176 -3.36 -1.30 6.64
CA LEU A 176 -2.08 -1.67 6.03
C LEU A 176 -1.76 -3.16 6.19
N GLN A 177 -2.10 -3.76 7.34
CA GLN A 177 -1.99 -5.21 7.52
C GLN A 177 -2.91 -5.96 6.58
N GLY A 178 -4.17 -5.54 6.47
CA GLY A 178 -5.15 -6.16 5.59
C GLY A 178 -4.69 -6.12 4.13
N ILE A 179 -4.29 -4.94 3.64
CA ILE A 179 -3.79 -4.78 2.27
C ILE A 179 -2.50 -5.60 2.08
N GLY A 180 -1.53 -5.46 2.97
CA GLY A 180 -0.23 -6.11 2.84
C GLY A 180 -0.33 -7.63 2.85
N TRP A 181 -1.18 -8.20 3.71
CA TRP A 181 -1.41 -9.64 3.77
C TRP A 181 -2.10 -10.18 2.52
N VAL A 182 -3.09 -9.47 1.97
CA VAL A 182 -3.74 -9.86 0.71
C VAL A 182 -2.72 -9.88 -0.44
N LEU A 183 -1.84 -8.88 -0.50
CA LEU A 183 -0.79 -8.81 -1.52
C LEU A 183 0.21 -9.96 -1.42
N GLU A 184 0.72 -10.25 -0.22
CA GLU A 184 1.65 -11.37 -0.03
C GLU A 184 0.98 -12.72 -0.30
N ARG A 185 -0.30 -12.89 0.07
CA ARG A 185 -1.05 -14.11 -0.23
C ARG A 185 -1.25 -14.31 -1.73
N HIS A 186 -1.53 -13.24 -2.48
CA HIS A 186 -1.63 -13.30 -3.94
C HIS A 186 -0.28 -13.65 -4.58
N ARG A 187 0.80 -13.03 -4.12
CA ARG A 187 2.16 -13.32 -4.57
C ARG A 187 2.54 -14.78 -4.32
N ALA A 188 2.32 -15.30 -3.10
CA ALA A 188 2.64 -16.69 -2.75
C ALA A 188 1.86 -17.70 -3.62
N ARG A 189 0.56 -17.45 -3.86
CA ARG A 189 -0.27 -18.31 -4.73
C ARG A 189 0.22 -18.34 -6.17
N ARG A 190 0.63 -17.20 -6.71
CA ARG A 190 1.17 -17.13 -8.09
C ARG A 190 2.50 -17.86 -8.22
N MET A 191 3.41 -17.69 -7.26
CA MET A 191 4.69 -18.40 -7.26
C MET A 191 4.51 -19.92 -7.18
N ALA A 192 3.56 -20.40 -6.35
CA ALA A 192 3.24 -21.81 -6.26
C ALA A 192 2.67 -22.38 -7.59
N GLY A 193 1.79 -21.63 -8.26
CA GLY A 193 1.26 -22.03 -9.57
C GLY A 193 2.34 -22.11 -10.66
N LEU A 194 3.28 -21.16 -10.69
CA LEU A 194 4.40 -21.18 -11.62
C LEU A 194 5.34 -22.37 -11.39
N ALA A 195 5.59 -22.72 -10.12
CA ALA A 195 6.40 -23.90 -9.77
C ALA A 195 5.73 -25.20 -10.23
N ALA A 196 4.43 -25.36 -10.00
CA ALA A 196 3.68 -26.54 -10.44
C ALA A 196 3.69 -26.69 -11.97
N SER A 197 3.48 -25.60 -12.73
CA SER A 197 3.54 -25.64 -14.19
C SER A 197 4.94 -25.96 -14.75
N ALA A 198 6.00 -25.60 -14.02
CA ALA A 198 7.37 -25.94 -14.41
C ALA A 198 7.67 -27.43 -14.20
N GLU A 199 7.14 -28.04 -13.13
CA GLU A 199 7.24 -29.48 -12.87
C GLU A 199 6.47 -30.29 -13.93
N ASP A 200 5.25 -29.86 -14.28
CA ASP A 200 4.44 -30.51 -15.32
C ASP A 200 5.11 -30.41 -16.72
N GLY A 201 5.69 -29.25 -17.05
CA GLY A 201 6.40 -29.04 -18.31
C GLY A 201 7.71 -29.85 -18.42
N PHE A 202 8.35 -30.15 -17.29
CA PHE A 202 9.54 -31.02 -17.26
C PHE A 202 9.18 -32.51 -17.32
N ALA A 203 8.04 -32.90 -16.73
CA ALA A 203 7.53 -34.27 -16.80
C ALA A 203 7.03 -34.64 -18.20
N ALA A 204 6.54 -33.68 -18.98
CA ALA A 204 6.14 -33.84 -20.38
C ALA A 204 7.35 -33.84 -21.34
N GLY A 205 8.44 -34.54 -20.99
CA GLY A 205 9.69 -34.60 -21.73
C GLY A 205 9.49 -34.73 -23.25
N PRO A 206 10.44 -34.22 -24.07
CA PRO A 206 10.26 -34.12 -25.52
C PRO A 206 9.75 -35.45 -26.06
N PRO A 207 8.72 -35.46 -26.94
CA PRO A 207 8.22 -36.70 -27.49
C PRO A 207 9.43 -37.46 -28.03
N MET A 208 9.71 -38.65 -27.49
CA MET A 208 10.75 -39.49 -28.04
C MET A 208 10.38 -39.65 -29.51
N SER A 209 11.16 -38.99 -30.37
CA SER A 209 11.12 -39.26 -31.80
C SER A 209 11.23 -40.77 -31.89
N PRO A 210 10.29 -41.47 -32.56
CA PRO A 210 10.46 -42.88 -32.79
C PRO A 210 11.85 -43.04 -33.40
N VAL A 211 12.70 -43.75 -32.67
CA VAL A 211 14.01 -44.18 -33.15
C VAL A 211 13.67 -44.92 -34.43
N GLY A 212 14.04 -44.34 -35.57
CA GLY A 212 13.84 -44.97 -36.86
C GLY A 212 14.65 -46.25 -36.83
N ASP A 213 13.97 -47.37 -36.63
CA ASP A 213 14.53 -48.68 -36.83
C ASP A 213 15.08 -48.73 -38.24
N GLY A 214 16.38 -49.01 -38.34
CA GLY A 214 17.12 -48.98 -39.58
C GLY A 214 16.49 -49.90 -40.61
N GLU A 215 16.24 -49.36 -41.80
CA GLU A 215 16.18 -50.14 -43.01
C GLU A 215 17.55 -50.04 -43.68
N GLU A 216 18.46 -50.90 -43.22
CA GLU A 216 19.53 -51.44 -44.05
C GLU A 216 18.90 -52.34 -45.13
N ALA A 217 18.86 -51.86 -46.37
CA ALA A 217 18.82 -52.66 -47.58
C ALA A 217 19.62 -51.87 -48.63
N LEU A 218 20.93 -52.10 -48.83
CA LEU A 218 21.54 -53.21 -49.56
C LEU A 218 20.80 -53.58 -50.86
N LEU A 219 21.45 -53.20 -51.97
CA LEU A 219 21.33 -53.66 -53.37
C LEU A 219 20.27 -53.02 -54.27
#